data_AF-A0A061GU63-F1
#
_entry.id   AF-A0A061GU63-F1
#
_cell.length_a   1.000
_cell.length_b   1.000
_cell.length_c   1.000
_cell.angle_alpha   90.00
_cell.angle_beta   90.00
_cell.angle_gamma   90.00
#
_symmetry.space_group_name_H-M   'P 1'
#
loop_
_entity.id
_entity.type
_entity.pdbx_description
1 polymer ?
#
loop_
_entity_poly.entity_id
_entity_poly.type
_entity_poly.pdbx_seq_one_letter_code
_entity_poly.pdbx_strand_id
1 'polypeptide(L)'
;MRGKRVELESLWEEVREVSLGNSVDHLHSPPTPLQFLRDFVSQNKPCLISNSISHWPALSLWPTPSYLSTSLSSSLVSLHLTPDGQADALAPHPLHPSLCFVSAHVQPTPFPHALDLIRQPPNHLVAYLQQQNDCFRTEYSELESDCDDHIPWASEALGCLPEAVNLWIGNHLSETSFHKDHYENLYAVVSGEKHFLLLPPTDVHRMYIRDYPAARYCYSEESGEFRLELEEPERRVPWCSVDPYPATGSEERSKFPLYFNGPKPFEVTVKAGEILYLV
;
A
#
# COMPACT_ATOMS: atom_id res chain seq x y z
N MET A 1 8.08 5.49 -34.30
CA MET A 1 7.39 5.67 -33.00
C MET A 1 5.89 5.40 -33.05
N ARG A 2 5.17 5.73 -34.13
CA ARG A 2 3.71 5.49 -34.24
C ARG A 2 3.31 4.00 -34.22
N GLY A 3 4.06 3.11 -34.88
CA GLY A 3 3.79 1.66 -34.89
C GLY A 3 3.92 0.99 -33.51
N LYS A 4 5.02 1.25 -32.79
CA LYS A 4 5.24 0.73 -31.43
C LYS A 4 4.17 1.15 -30.41
N ARG A 5 3.57 2.34 -30.60
CA ARG A 5 2.49 2.83 -29.75
C ARG A 5 1.20 2.04 -29.97
N VAL A 6 0.88 1.74 -31.23
CA VAL A 6 -0.28 0.90 -31.59
C VAL A 6 -0.12 -0.52 -31.03
N GLU A 7 1.09 -1.09 -31.09
CA GLU A 7 1.36 -2.44 -30.54
C GLU A 7 1.15 -2.50 -29.01
N LEU A 8 1.57 -1.47 -28.27
CA LEU A 8 1.33 -1.37 -26.83
C LEU A 8 -0.16 -1.14 -26.50
N GLU A 9 -0.82 -0.31 -27.29
CA GLU A 9 -2.27 -0.05 -27.19
C GLU A 9 -3.12 -1.26 -27.64
N SER A 10 -2.58 -2.23 -28.38
CA SER A 10 -3.28 -3.49 -28.63
C SER A 10 -3.04 -4.49 -27.49
N LEU A 11 -1.81 -4.54 -26.97
CA LEU A 11 -1.44 -5.48 -25.90
C LEU A 11 -2.31 -5.32 -24.64
N TRP A 12 -2.53 -4.10 -24.16
CA TRP A 12 -3.32 -3.87 -22.94
C TRP A 12 -4.83 -4.17 -23.10
N GLU A 13 -5.35 -4.11 -24.32
CA GLU A 13 -6.75 -4.39 -24.67
C GLU A 13 -6.90 -5.91 -24.70
N GLU A 14 -6.01 -6.60 -25.43
CA GLU A 14 -5.98 -8.05 -25.51
C GLU A 14 -5.79 -8.72 -24.14
N VAL A 15 -4.88 -8.20 -23.29
CA VAL A 15 -4.65 -8.76 -21.94
C VAL A 15 -5.90 -8.67 -21.07
N ARG A 16 -6.65 -7.57 -21.16
CA ARG A 16 -7.91 -7.40 -20.44
C ARG A 16 -9.02 -8.26 -21.02
N GLU A 17 -9.12 -8.37 -22.34
CA GLU A 17 -10.14 -9.19 -23.01
C GLU A 17 -9.94 -10.68 -22.77
N VAL A 18 -8.70 -11.17 -22.76
CA VAL A 18 -8.39 -12.60 -22.76
C VAL A 18 -8.07 -13.15 -21.37
N SER A 19 -7.51 -12.34 -20.46
CA SER A 19 -7.02 -12.82 -19.16
C SER A 19 -7.64 -12.10 -17.97
N LEU A 20 -7.37 -10.79 -17.82
CA LEU A 20 -7.66 -10.08 -16.56
C LEU A 20 -9.14 -9.70 -16.40
N GLY A 21 -9.87 -9.56 -17.50
CA GLY A 21 -11.22 -9.01 -17.49
C GLY A 21 -11.25 -7.50 -17.24
N ASN A 22 -12.43 -7.01 -16.86
CA ASN A 22 -12.69 -5.58 -16.61
C ASN A 22 -12.93 -5.26 -15.12
N SER A 23 -12.92 -6.27 -14.25
CA SER A 23 -13.10 -6.15 -12.80
C SER A 23 -12.31 -7.25 -12.10
N VAL A 24 -11.96 -7.01 -10.84
CA VAL A 24 -11.32 -8.03 -9.99
C VAL A 24 -12.33 -9.10 -9.61
N ASP A 25 -11.94 -10.37 -9.74
CA ASP A 25 -12.80 -11.51 -9.40
C ASP A 25 -13.06 -11.54 -7.89
N HIS A 26 -14.29 -11.90 -7.50
CA HIS A 26 -14.69 -12.03 -6.10
C HIS A 26 -15.04 -13.47 -5.75
N LEU A 27 -14.21 -14.09 -4.91
CA LEU A 27 -14.45 -15.41 -4.33
C LEU A 27 -15.19 -15.27 -3.00
N HIS A 28 -16.31 -15.99 -2.86
CA HIS A 28 -17.09 -15.97 -1.61
C HIS A 28 -16.52 -16.83 -0.48
N SER A 29 -15.48 -17.62 -0.76
CA SER A 29 -14.79 -18.50 0.19
C SER A 29 -13.35 -18.73 -0.25
N PRO A 30 -12.46 -19.19 0.65
CA PRO A 30 -11.10 -19.59 0.30
C PRO A 30 -11.04 -20.56 -0.89
N PRO A 31 -10.17 -20.32 -1.88
CA PRO A 31 -9.93 -21.29 -2.94
C PRO A 31 -9.17 -22.51 -2.41
N THR A 32 -9.24 -23.64 -3.12
CA THR A 32 -8.24 -24.70 -2.92
C THR A 32 -6.85 -24.23 -3.39
N PRO A 33 -5.75 -24.76 -2.83
CA PRO A 33 -4.39 -24.40 -3.27
C PRO A 33 -4.18 -24.49 -4.78
N LEU A 34 -4.69 -25.56 -5.41
CA LEU A 34 -4.59 -25.75 -6.86
C LEU A 34 -5.38 -24.71 -7.66
N GLN A 35 -6.60 -24.37 -7.20
CA GLN A 35 -7.39 -23.30 -7.84
C GLN A 35 -6.67 -21.96 -7.71
N PHE A 36 -6.15 -21.64 -6.52
CA PHE A 36 -5.43 -20.40 -6.29
C PHE A 36 -4.22 -20.26 -7.23
N LEU A 37 -3.39 -21.31 -7.28
CA LEU A 37 -2.21 -21.33 -8.12
C LEU A 37 -2.55 -21.21 -9.62
N ARG A 38 -3.53 -21.98 -10.10
CA ARG A 38 -3.88 -22.06 -11.53
C ARG A 38 -4.60 -20.82 -12.03
N ASP A 39 -5.58 -20.34 -11.27
CA ASP A 39 -6.56 -19.36 -11.74
C ASP A 39 -6.11 -17.92 -11.43
N PHE A 40 -5.23 -17.71 -10.44
CA PHE A 40 -4.78 -16.38 -10.01
C PHE A 40 -3.28 -16.19 -10.10
N VAL A 41 -2.49 -16.98 -9.35
CA VAL A 41 -1.03 -16.80 -9.29
C VAL A 41 -0.37 -16.97 -10.66
N SER A 42 -0.65 -18.08 -11.35
CA SER A 42 -0.06 -18.37 -12.67
C SER A 42 -0.49 -17.38 -13.75
N GLN A 43 -1.60 -16.67 -13.53
CA GLN A 43 -2.13 -15.67 -14.46
C GLN A 43 -1.71 -14.24 -14.10
N ASN A 44 -1.01 -14.04 -12.98
CA ASN A 44 -0.74 -12.72 -12.40
C ASN A 44 -2.04 -11.91 -12.25
N LYS A 45 -3.10 -12.55 -11.76
CA LYS A 45 -4.45 -11.97 -11.71
C LYS A 45 -4.89 -11.73 -10.26
N PRO A 46 -5.23 -10.48 -9.88
CA PRO A 46 -5.72 -10.20 -8.53
C PRO A 46 -7.11 -10.80 -8.30
N CYS A 47 -7.43 -11.10 -7.04
CA CYS A 47 -8.78 -11.49 -6.63
C CYS A 47 -9.09 -11.06 -5.19
N LEU A 48 -10.37 -10.77 -4.94
CA LEU A 48 -10.90 -10.51 -3.61
C LEU A 48 -11.49 -11.82 -3.07
N ILE A 49 -11.16 -12.19 -1.84
CA ILE A 49 -11.60 -13.42 -1.18
C ILE A 49 -12.31 -13.06 0.12
N SER A 50 -13.61 -13.33 0.19
CA SER A 50 -14.39 -13.25 1.43
C SER A 50 -14.25 -14.52 2.27
N ASN A 51 -14.57 -14.41 3.56
CA ASN A 51 -14.67 -15.53 4.49
C ASN A 51 -13.37 -16.34 4.65
N SER A 52 -12.20 -15.73 4.41
CA SER A 52 -10.91 -16.40 4.57
C SER A 52 -10.25 -16.21 5.94
N ILE A 53 -10.74 -15.24 6.72
CA ILE A 53 -10.19 -14.89 8.03
C ILE A 53 -11.28 -14.82 9.11
N SER A 54 -12.45 -15.40 8.85
CA SER A 54 -13.61 -15.35 9.77
C SER A 54 -13.34 -15.99 11.12
N HIS A 55 -12.33 -16.85 11.22
CA HIS A 55 -11.88 -17.48 12.45
C HIS A 55 -10.90 -16.63 13.27
N TRP A 56 -10.36 -15.54 12.74
CA TRP A 56 -9.43 -14.67 13.45
C TRP A 56 -10.14 -13.91 14.59
N PRO A 57 -9.71 -14.07 15.86
CA PRO A 57 -10.20 -13.24 16.96
C PRO A 57 -10.09 -11.73 16.68
N ALA A 58 -9.07 -11.32 15.93
CA ALA A 58 -8.80 -9.95 15.52
C ALA A 58 -10.04 -9.21 14.97
N LEU A 59 -10.89 -9.88 14.18
CA LEU A 59 -12.09 -9.29 13.59
C LEU A 59 -13.08 -8.75 14.62
N SER A 60 -13.08 -9.32 15.83
CA SER A 60 -13.94 -8.89 16.93
C SER A 60 -13.22 -7.98 17.94
N LEU A 61 -11.91 -8.19 18.13
CA LEU A 61 -11.12 -7.53 19.18
C LEU A 61 -10.54 -6.20 18.72
N TRP A 62 -9.93 -6.15 17.53
CA TRP A 62 -9.18 -4.99 17.05
C TRP A 62 -10.03 -3.77 16.69
N PRO A 63 -11.33 -3.88 16.32
CA PRO A 63 -12.20 -2.71 16.23
C PRO A 63 -12.36 -1.95 17.55
N THR A 64 -11.96 -2.52 18.70
CA THR A 64 -12.02 -1.90 20.03
C THR A 64 -10.66 -1.28 20.37
N PRO A 65 -10.47 0.06 20.29
CA PRO A 65 -9.15 0.67 20.46
C PRO A 65 -8.52 0.41 21.83
N SER A 66 -9.33 0.32 22.89
CA SER A 66 -8.83 0.01 24.24
C SER A 66 -8.24 -1.39 24.35
N TYR A 67 -8.70 -2.35 23.54
CA TYR A 67 -8.10 -3.69 23.49
C TYR A 67 -6.67 -3.60 22.95
N LEU A 68 -6.48 -2.93 21.80
CA LEU A 68 -5.15 -2.73 21.21
C LEU A 68 -4.22 -1.95 22.16
N SER A 69 -4.69 -0.83 22.72
CA SER A 69 -3.89 -0.03 23.68
C SER A 69 -3.50 -0.80 24.94
N THR A 70 -4.36 -1.72 25.42
CA THR A 70 -4.04 -2.54 26.59
C THR A 70 -3.05 -3.64 26.24
N SER A 71 -3.30 -4.37 25.16
CA SER A 71 -2.48 -5.51 24.72
C SER A 71 -1.07 -5.08 24.34
N LEU A 72 -0.93 -3.91 23.70
CA LEU A 72 0.36 -3.34 23.26
C LEU A 72 0.83 -2.19 24.17
N SER A 73 0.39 -2.15 25.43
CA SER A 73 0.66 -1.03 26.35
C SER A 73 2.15 -0.79 26.61
N SER A 74 2.99 -1.82 26.49
CA SER A 74 4.44 -1.75 26.64
C SER A 74 5.21 -1.72 25.32
N SER A 75 4.55 -1.84 24.17
CA SER A 75 5.19 -1.99 22.87
C SER A 75 5.62 -0.63 22.31
N LEU A 76 6.84 -0.57 21.79
CA LEU A 76 7.34 0.55 20.98
C LEU A 76 7.18 0.17 19.52
N VAL A 77 6.55 1.06 18.75
CA VAL A 77 6.26 0.85 17.33
C VAL A 77 6.87 1.95 16.47
N SER A 78 7.19 1.62 15.23
CA SER A 78 7.76 2.58 14.27
C SER A 78 6.65 3.45 13.68
N LEU A 79 6.45 4.64 14.25
CA LEU A 79 5.44 5.60 13.79
C LEU A 79 5.97 6.44 12.63
N HIS A 80 5.26 6.41 11.50
CA HIS A 80 5.58 7.24 10.33
C HIS A 80 4.75 8.52 10.37
N LEU A 81 5.42 9.65 10.21
CA LEU A 81 4.84 10.99 10.27
C LEU A 81 5.10 11.72 8.95
N THR A 82 4.05 12.33 8.41
CA THR A 82 4.08 13.15 7.20
C THR A 82 3.23 14.41 7.41
N PRO A 83 3.47 15.50 6.65
CA PRO A 83 2.63 16.69 6.76
C PRO A 83 1.23 16.50 6.15
N ASP A 84 1.08 15.60 5.19
CA ASP A 84 -0.09 15.50 4.31
C ASP A 84 -0.61 14.07 4.11
N GLY A 85 0.01 13.07 4.76
CA GLY A 85 -0.38 11.67 4.67
C GLY A 85 0.27 10.89 3.54
N GLN A 86 1.13 11.52 2.73
CA GLN A 86 1.79 10.89 1.59
C GLN A 86 3.25 10.54 1.94
N ALA A 87 3.45 9.31 2.40
CA ALA A 87 4.78 8.74 2.56
C ALA A 87 5.23 8.05 1.27
N ASP A 88 6.55 8.01 1.04
CA ASP A 88 7.16 7.37 -0.14
C ASP A 88 6.49 7.87 -1.43
N ALA A 89 6.43 9.19 -1.56
CA ALA A 89 5.72 9.90 -2.61
C ALA A 89 6.58 11.03 -3.19
N LEU A 90 6.17 11.58 -4.33
CA LEU A 90 6.88 12.70 -4.93
C LEU A 90 6.42 14.03 -4.32
N ALA A 91 7.36 14.81 -3.81
CA ALA A 91 7.08 16.14 -3.26
C ALA A 91 8.07 17.19 -3.80
N PRO A 92 7.65 18.46 -3.91
CA PRO A 92 8.56 19.56 -4.23
C PRO A 92 9.52 19.80 -3.06
N HIS A 93 10.79 20.05 -3.37
CA HIS A 93 11.80 20.40 -2.37
C HIS A 93 12.15 21.89 -2.48
N PRO A 94 12.16 22.67 -1.38
CA PRO A 94 12.32 24.13 -1.44
C PRO A 94 13.62 24.62 -2.10
N LEU A 95 14.68 23.82 -2.01
CA LEU A 95 16.02 24.16 -2.50
C LEU A 95 16.46 23.35 -3.72
N HIS A 96 15.64 22.42 -4.23
CA HIS A 96 16.00 21.55 -5.34
C HIS A 96 15.07 21.79 -6.55
N PRO A 97 15.60 21.89 -7.79
CA PRO A 97 14.80 22.28 -8.96
C PRO A 97 13.81 21.22 -9.45
N SER A 98 14.00 19.95 -9.07
CA SER A 98 13.07 18.86 -9.39
C SER A 98 12.30 18.40 -8.15
N LEU A 99 11.20 17.67 -8.38
CA LEU A 99 10.58 16.84 -7.35
C LEU A 99 11.62 15.86 -6.77
N CYS A 100 11.37 15.44 -5.53
CA CYS A 100 12.14 14.43 -4.82
C CYS A 100 11.22 13.27 -4.45
N PHE A 101 11.76 12.05 -4.38
CA PHE A 101 11.11 10.94 -3.70
C PHE A 101 11.29 11.15 -2.20
N VAL A 102 10.20 11.25 -1.45
CA VAL A 102 10.24 11.64 -0.04
C VAL A 102 9.67 10.53 0.85
N SER A 103 10.51 10.01 1.74
CA SER A 103 10.07 9.10 2.80
C SER A 103 9.54 9.87 4.02
N ALA A 104 8.71 9.21 4.83
CA ALA A 104 8.21 9.78 6.08
C ALA A 104 9.34 10.03 7.11
N HIS A 105 9.05 10.87 8.10
CA HIS A 105 9.79 10.88 9.36
C HIS A 105 9.39 9.62 10.14
N VAL A 106 10.34 8.87 10.67
CA VAL A 106 10.06 7.65 11.43
C VAL A 106 10.62 7.78 12.83
N GLN A 107 9.80 7.49 13.84
CA GLN A 107 10.25 7.49 15.22
C GLN A 107 9.62 6.35 16.05
N PRO A 108 10.40 5.70 16.94
CA PRO A 108 9.85 4.78 17.92
C PRO A 108 8.88 5.50 18.86
N THR A 109 7.66 4.98 18.97
CA THR A 109 6.58 5.60 19.76
C THR A 109 5.85 4.54 20.58
N PRO A 110 5.50 4.78 21.85
CA PRO A 110 4.62 3.89 22.60
C PRO A 110 3.29 3.69 21.87
N PHE A 111 2.88 2.44 21.67
CA PHE A 111 1.70 2.12 20.85
C PHE A 111 0.43 2.89 21.25
N PRO A 112 0.07 3.04 22.55
CA PRO A 112 -1.11 3.84 22.92
C PRO A 112 -1.05 5.27 22.40
N HIS A 113 0.13 5.91 22.45
CA HIS A 113 0.32 7.27 21.95
C HIS A 113 0.24 7.32 20.41
N ALA A 114 0.85 6.36 19.73
CA ALA A 114 0.76 6.24 18.27
C ALA A 114 -0.71 6.08 17.81
N LEU A 115 -1.48 5.23 18.49
CA LEU A 115 -2.89 5.01 18.18
C LEU A 115 -3.74 6.27 18.39
N ASP A 116 -3.47 7.04 19.45
CA ASP A 116 -4.14 8.32 19.69
C ASP A 116 -3.83 9.34 18.58
N LEU A 117 -2.57 9.45 18.15
CA LEU A 117 -2.18 10.33 17.04
C LEU A 117 -2.84 9.92 15.72
N ILE A 118 -3.00 8.63 15.44
CA ILE A 118 -3.67 8.14 14.22
C ILE A 118 -5.17 8.45 14.26
N ARG A 119 -5.81 8.30 15.42
CA ARG A 119 -7.25 8.50 15.57
C ARG A 119 -7.65 9.97 15.66
N GLN A 120 -6.79 10.79 16.25
CA GLN A 120 -7.01 12.21 16.49
C GLN A 120 -5.76 13.01 16.06
N PRO A 121 -5.41 12.99 14.76
CA PRO A 121 -4.24 13.69 14.29
C PRO A 121 -4.45 15.21 14.41
N PRO A 122 -3.42 15.98 14.79
CA PRO A 122 -3.46 17.43 14.64
C PRO A 122 -3.44 17.82 13.14
N ASN A 123 -3.89 19.03 12.81
CA ASN A 123 -4.08 19.44 11.41
C ASN A 123 -2.79 19.51 10.55
N HIS A 124 -1.62 19.55 11.18
CA HIS A 124 -0.32 19.72 10.51
C HIS A 124 0.48 18.42 10.36
N LEU A 125 -0.09 17.27 10.75
CA LEU A 125 0.61 16.00 10.80
C LEU A 125 -0.36 14.84 10.60
N VAL A 126 0.06 13.88 9.78
CA VAL A 126 -0.62 12.61 9.58
C VAL A 126 0.29 11.49 10.08
N ALA A 127 -0.24 10.68 10.97
CA ALA A 127 0.42 9.53 11.55
C ALA A 127 -0.07 8.23 10.91
N TYR A 128 0.85 7.32 10.62
CA TYR A 128 0.55 6.02 10.03
C TYR A 128 1.52 4.96 10.57
N LEU A 129 1.00 3.84 11.09
CA LEU A 129 1.80 2.64 11.34
C LEU A 129 1.83 1.83 10.05
N GLN A 130 2.91 2.00 9.29
CA GLN A 130 3.10 1.38 7.97
C GLN A 130 4.47 0.73 7.81
N GLN A 131 5.19 0.55 8.93
CA GLN A 131 6.47 -0.13 8.92
C GLN A 131 6.31 -1.49 8.25
N GLN A 132 7.15 -1.76 7.26
CA GLN A 132 7.24 -3.07 6.61
C GLN A 132 8.38 -3.87 7.26
N ASN A 133 8.76 -4.99 6.62
CA ASN A 133 9.85 -5.87 7.05
C ASN A 133 9.53 -6.71 8.29
N ASP A 134 8.43 -7.46 8.22
CA ASP A 134 8.00 -8.40 9.26
C ASP A 134 7.67 -7.70 10.59
N CYS A 135 7.09 -6.50 10.48
CA CYS A 135 6.82 -5.66 11.64
C CYS A 135 5.83 -6.31 12.62
N PHE A 136 4.91 -7.17 12.15
CA PHE A 136 3.92 -7.81 13.02
C PHE A 136 4.62 -8.66 14.10
N ARG A 137 5.58 -9.49 13.68
CA ARG A 137 6.30 -10.39 14.59
C ARG A 137 7.30 -9.67 15.49
N THR A 138 7.77 -8.49 15.08
CA THR A 138 8.82 -7.74 15.78
C THR A 138 8.29 -6.62 16.68
N GLU A 139 7.20 -5.95 16.31
CA GLU A 139 6.61 -4.80 17.02
C GLU A 139 5.23 -5.10 17.66
N TYR A 140 4.54 -6.17 17.23
CA TYR A 140 3.14 -6.46 17.62
C TYR A 140 2.93 -7.90 18.11
N SER A 141 3.99 -8.54 18.61
CA SER A 141 3.99 -9.96 19.01
C SER A 141 2.91 -10.31 20.05
N GLU A 142 2.50 -9.36 20.88
CA GLU A 142 1.42 -9.52 21.87
C GLU A 142 0.05 -9.79 21.24
N LEU A 143 -0.10 -9.55 19.93
CA LEU A 143 -1.30 -9.84 19.14
C LEU A 143 -1.22 -11.15 18.35
N GLU A 144 -0.15 -11.94 18.47
CA GLU A 144 0.06 -13.18 17.70
C GLU A 144 -1.13 -14.13 17.79
N SER A 145 -1.79 -14.24 18.95
CA SER A 145 -2.93 -15.13 19.14
C SER A 145 -4.21 -14.70 18.40
N ASP A 146 -4.24 -13.50 17.84
CA ASP A 146 -5.46 -12.91 17.27
C ASP A 146 -5.63 -13.18 15.76
N CYS A 147 -4.58 -13.65 15.09
CA CYS A 147 -4.60 -13.99 13.67
C CYS A 147 -3.57 -15.09 13.36
N ASP A 148 -3.70 -15.74 12.20
CA ASP A 148 -2.73 -16.75 11.78
C ASP A 148 -1.40 -16.10 11.38
N ASP A 149 -0.31 -16.84 11.56
CA ASP A 149 1.05 -16.46 11.14
C ASP A 149 1.28 -16.59 9.62
N HIS A 150 0.40 -17.33 8.92
CA HIS A 150 0.34 -17.44 7.46
C HIS A 150 -1.07 -17.84 6.99
N ILE A 151 -1.35 -17.74 5.69
CA ILE A 151 -2.60 -18.18 5.08
C ILE A 151 -2.42 -19.60 4.50
N PRO A 152 -3.01 -20.67 5.10
CA PRO A 152 -2.63 -22.05 4.79
C PRO A 152 -2.78 -22.46 3.32
N TRP A 153 -3.91 -22.11 2.70
CA TRP A 153 -4.18 -22.47 1.31
C TRP A 153 -3.23 -21.76 0.33
N ALA A 154 -2.73 -20.58 0.67
CA ALA A 154 -1.78 -19.84 -0.15
C ALA A 154 -0.36 -20.39 0.02
N SER A 155 0.05 -20.68 1.25
CA SER A 155 1.37 -21.27 1.51
C SER A 155 1.52 -22.65 0.87
N GLU A 156 0.47 -23.48 0.90
CA GLU A 156 0.46 -24.76 0.18
C GLU A 156 0.55 -24.56 -1.35
N ALA A 157 -0.15 -23.56 -1.90
CA ALA A 157 -0.13 -23.27 -3.34
C ALA A 157 1.24 -22.76 -3.82
N LEU A 158 1.86 -21.87 -3.06
CA LEU A 158 3.15 -21.24 -3.39
C LEU A 158 4.35 -22.11 -3.00
N GLY A 159 4.15 -23.10 -2.12
CA GLY A 159 5.21 -23.97 -1.63
C GLY A 159 6.19 -23.28 -0.66
N CYS A 160 5.79 -22.16 -0.05
CA CYS A 160 6.59 -21.42 0.92
C CYS A 160 5.73 -20.74 1.99
N LEU A 161 6.36 -20.36 3.10
CA LEU A 161 5.78 -19.51 4.13
C LEU A 161 6.04 -18.02 3.79
N PRO A 162 5.23 -17.07 4.30
CA PRO A 162 5.45 -15.66 4.06
C PRO A 162 6.79 -15.20 4.64
N GLU A 163 7.58 -14.49 3.82
CA GLU A 163 8.85 -13.88 4.27
C GLU A 163 8.63 -12.78 5.31
N ALA A 164 7.49 -12.09 5.26
CA ALA A 164 7.11 -11.05 6.20
C ALA A 164 5.60 -11.04 6.45
N VAL A 165 5.21 -10.75 7.69
CA VAL A 165 3.85 -10.38 8.08
C VAL A 165 3.90 -8.97 8.66
N ASN A 166 3.12 -8.06 8.10
CA ASN A 166 3.09 -6.66 8.52
C ASN A 166 1.69 -6.28 9.02
N LEU A 167 1.64 -5.30 9.92
CA LEU A 167 0.40 -4.69 10.40
C LEU A 167 0.37 -3.23 9.97
N TRP A 168 -0.76 -2.82 9.39
CA TRP A 168 -1.01 -1.44 8.99
C TRP A 168 -2.15 -0.86 9.83
N ILE A 169 -1.90 0.29 10.45
CA ILE A 169 -2.92 1.06 11.18
C ILE A 169 -2.78 2.53 10.79
N GLY A 170 -3.73 3.03 10.01
CA GLY A 170 -3.79 4.41 9.55
C GLY A 170 -5.21 4.93 9.55
N ASN A 171 -5.42 6.08 8.91
CA ASN A 171 -6.73 6.68 8.73
C ASN A 171 -6.94 7.12 7.27
N HIS A 172 -8.07 7.78 6.98
CA HIS A 172 -8.43 8.25 5.65
C HIS A 172 -7.50 9.34 5.06
N LEU A 173 -6.59 9.90 5.87
CA LEU A 173 -5.59 10.87 5.41
C LEU A 173 -4.32 10.16 4.88
N SER A 174 -4.09 8.90 5.25
CA SER A 174 -2.89 8.15 4.84
C SER A 174 -3.06 7.55 3.44
N GLU A 175 -2.23 8.00 2.50
CA GLU A 175 -2.23 7.54 1.11
C GLU A 175 -0.89 6.89 0.75
N THR A 176 -0.93 5.76 0.04
CA THR A 176 0.25 5.10 -0.50
C THR A 176 0.26 5.32 -2.00
N SER A 177 1.31 5.98 -2.50
CA SER A 177 1.44 6.31 -3.93
C SER A 177 1.63 5.06 -4.80
N PHE A 178 1.44 5.17 -6.12
CA PHE A 178 1.63 4.05 -7.03
C PHE A 178 3.06 3.49 -6.96
N HIS A 179 3.15 2.19 -6.70
CA HIS A 179 4.38 1.42 -6.70
C HIS A 179 4.08 -0.02 -7.10
N LYS A 180 5.12 -0.85 -7.13
CA LYS A 180 5.01 -2.30 -7.28
C LYS A 180 5.96 -2.98 -6.33
N ASP A 181 5.58 -4.17 -5.89
CA ASP A 181 6.44 -5.04 -5.10
C ASP A 181 7.02 -6.16 -5.96
N HIS A 182 7.80 -7.03 -5.33
CA HIS A 182 8.27 -8.29 -5.91
C HIS A 182 7.73 -9.49 -5.11
N TYR A 183 6.59 -9.29 -4.43
CA TYR A 183 5.96 -10.26 -3.53
C TYR A 183 4.55 -10.61 -4.01
N GLU A 184 4.15 -11.85 -3.72
CA GLU A 184 2.76 -12.27 -3.77
C GLU A 184 2.06 -11.76 -2.50
N ASN A 185 1.31 -10.66 -2.59
CA ASN A 185 0.72 -10.00 -1.43
C ASN A 185 -0.70 -10.52 -1.15
N LEU A 186 -0.95 -10.90 0.11
CA LEU A 186 -2.29 -11.19 0.65
C LEU A 186 -2.66 -10.10 1.65
N TYR A 187 -3.45 -9.12 1.20
CA TYR A 187 -3.83 -7.97 2.00
C TYR A 187 -5.16 -8.22 2.73
N ALA A 188 -5.08 -8.54 4.02
CA ALA A 188 -6.23 -8.79 4.87
C ALA A 188 -6.70 -7.50 5.57
N VAL A 189 -8.00 -7.16 5.47
CA VAL A 189 -8.58 -6.05 6.23
C VAL A 189 -9.32 -6.59 7.45
N VAL A 190 -8.91 -6.16 8.64
CA VAL A 190 -9.54 -6.57 9.91
C VAL A 190 -10.62 -5.58 10.36
N SER A 191 -10.39 -4.28 10.18
CA SER A 191 -11.30 -3.20 10.56
C SER A 191 -11.30 -2.10 9.52
N GLY A 192 -12.47 -1.53 9.23
CA GLY A 192 -12.64 -0.51 8.19
C GLY A 192 -12.64 -1.09 6.77
N GLU A 193 -12.09 -0.32 5.83
CA GLU A 193 -11.91 -0.70 4.43
C GLU A 193 -10.65 -0.07 3.85
N LYS A 194 -10.08 -0.71 2.82
CA LYS A 194 -8.94 -0.20 2.05
C LYS A 194 -9.33 -0.14 0.58
N HIS A 195 -9.08 1.01 -0.04
CA HIS A 195 -9.33 1.22 -1.47
C HIS A 195 -8.02 1.09 -2.24
N PHE A 196 -8.03 0.28 -3.30
CA PHE A 196 -6.89 0.06 -4.18
C PHE A 196 -7.21 0.51 -5.60
N LEU A 197 -6.25 1.19 -6.21
CA LEU A 197 -6.14 1.32 -7.65
C LEU A 197 -5.07 0.36 -8.14
N LEU A 198 -5.44 -0.59 -8.99
CA LEU A 198 -4.52 -1.58 -9.53
C LEU A 198 -4.34 -1.41 -11.04
N LEU A 199 -3.10 -1.55 -11.48
CA LEU A 199 -2.75 -1.64 -12.89
C LEU A 199 -1.90 -2.89 -13.11
N PRO A 200 -2.17 -3.66 -14.17
CA PRO A 200 -1.37 -4.83 -14.45
C PRO A 200 0.06 -4.44 -14.83
N PRO A 201 1.06 -5.34 -14.67
CA PRO A 201 2.44 -5.06 -15.08
C PRO A 201 2.59 -4.62 -16.55
N THR A 202 1.68 -5.05 -17.43
CA THR A 202 1.65 -4.63 -18.85
C THR A 202 1.42 -3.12 -19.03
N ASP A 203 0.84 -2.47 -18.02
CA ASP A 203 0.50 -1.06 -18.01
C ASP A 203 1.61 -0.17 -17.40
N VAL A 204 2.75 -0.75 -16.98
CA VAL A 204 3.86 -0.02 -16.31
C VAL A 204 4.36 1.20 -17.09
N HIS A 205 4.32 1.13 -18.43
CA HIS A 205 4.73 2.21 -19.32
C HIS A 205 3.89 3.49 -19.15
N ARG A 206 2.70 3.38 -18.55
CA ARG A 206 1.78 4.48 -18.26
C ARG A 206 2.09 5.20 -16.94
N MET A 207 2.99 4.64 -16.11
CA MET A 207 3.38 5.19 -14.80
C MET A 207 4.45 6.27 -14.87
N TYR A 208 5.01 6.51 -16.07
CA TYR A 208 6.03 7.54 -16.30
C TYR A 208 7.21 7.48 -15.32
N ILE A 209 7.67 6.28 -14.96
CA ILE A 209 8.72 6.08 -13.96
C ILE A 209 9.99 6.87 -14.32
N ARG A 210 10.50 7.64 -13.36
CA ARG A 210 11.73 8.46 -13.49
C ARG A 210 12.56 8.36 -12.22
N ASP A 211 13.86 8.62 -12.35
CA ASP A 211 14.78 8.68 -11.20
C ASP A 211 14.69 10.04 -10.50
N TYR A 212 14.27 10.03 -9.24
CA TYR A 212 14.17 11.21 -8.38
C TYR A 212 15.24 11.17 -7.28
N PRO A 213 15.84 12.30 -6.91
CA PRO A 213 16.67 12.36 -5.71
C PRO A 213 15.83 11.99 -4.48
N ALA A 214 16.40 11.20 -3.58
CA ALA A 214 15.75 10.81 -2.34
C ALA A 214 15.90 11.89 -1.27
N ALA A 215 14.81 12.13 -0.54
CA ALA A 215 14.77 12.97 0.64
C ALA A 215 13.94 12.29 1.72
N ARG A 216 14.02 12.79 2.95
CA ARG A 216 13.15 12.39 4.04
C ARG A 216 12.54 13.59 4.72
N TYR A 217 11.34 13.42 5.24
CA TYR A 217 10.79 14.34 6.23
C TYR A 217 11.54 14.18 7.56
N CYS A 218 11.81 15.32 8.21
CA CYS A 218 12.33 15.43 9.57
C CYS A 218 11.33 16.27 10.38
N TYR A 219 10.67 15.66 11.35
CA TYR A 219 9.68 16.31 12.20
C TYR A 219 10.31 16.84 13.50
N SER A 220 9.90 18.03 13.91
CA SER A 220 10.29 18.65 15.18
C SER A 220 9.07 18.75 16.11
N GLU A 221 9.05 17.97 17.18
CA GLU A 221 7.96 18.01 18.17
C GLU A 221 7.86 19.36 18.89
N GLU A 222 8.99 20.05 19.08
CA GLU A 222 9.04 21.36 19.76
C GLU A 222 8.37 22.47 18.94
N SER A 223 8.60 22.50 17.63
CA SER A 223 8.05 23.52 16.73
C SER A 223 6.77 23.09 16.02
N GLY A 224 6.50 21.78 15.95
CA GLY A 224 5.42 21.21 15.16
C GLY A 224 5.65 21.26 13.64
N GLU A 225 6.89 21.47 13.20
CA GLU A 225 7.21 21.70 11.78
C GLU A 225 7.95 20.51 11.15
N PHE A 226 7.69 20.32 9.85
CA PHE A 226 8.43 19.39 9.00
C PHE A 226 9.50 20.12 8.20
N ARG A 227 10.69 19.51 8.12
CA ARG A 227 11.74 19.90 7.17
C ARG A 227 12.02 18.74 6.21
N LEU A 228 12.39 19.07 4.99
CA LEU A 228 12.86 18.09 4.01
C LEU A 228 14.38 18.08 4.00
N GLU A 229 14.97 16.91 4.14
CA GLU A 229 16.41 16.70 4.08
C GLU A 229 16.74 15.71 2.96
N LEU A 230 17.56 16.14 1.99
CA LEU A 230 18.10 15.26 0.96
C LEU A 230 18.97 14.17 1.61
N GLU A 231 18.94 12.97 1.03
CA GLU A 231 19.83 11.90 1.45
C GLU A 231 21.28 12.18 1.03
N GLU A 232 22.21 11.94 1.95
CA GLU A 232 23.65 12.08 1.73
C GLU A 232 24.34 10.76 2.07
N PRO A 233 25.04 10.10 1.11
CA PRO A 233 25.24 10.52 -0.28
C PRO A 233 23.95 10.49 -1.12
N GLU A 234 23.89 11.29 -2.20
CA GLU A 234 22.72 11.34 -3.09
C GLU A 234 22.37 9.92 -3.59
N ARG A 235 21.17 9.47 -3.23
CA ARG A 235 20.52 8.29 -3.78
C ARG A 235 19.41 8.72 -4.71
N ARG A 236 19.29 8.05 -5.86
CA ARG A 236 18.18 8.26 -6.80
C ARG A 236 17.25 7.05 -6.79
N VAL A 237 15.95 7.32 -6.80
CA VAL A 237 14.89 6.31 -6.70
C VAL A 237 14.00 6.39 -7.93
N PRO A 238 13.84 5.29 -8.69
CA PRO A 238 12.86 5.22 -9.75
C PRO A 238 11.46 5.18 -9.14
N TRP A 239 10.61 6.18 -9.43
CA TRP A 239 9.27 6.28 -8.86
C TRP A 239 8.22 6.73 -9.89
N CYS A 240 6.96 6.37 -9.65
CA CYS A 240 5.83 6.78 -10.48
C CYS A 240 5.66 8.31 -10.43
N SER A 241 5.56 8.94 -11.60
CA SER A 241 5.34 10.40 -11.67
C SER A 241 3.87 10.80 -11.57
N VAL A 242 2.95 9.84 -11.66
CA VAL A 242 1.54 10.09 -11.90
C VAL A 242 0.79 10.17 -10.58
N ASP A 243 0.08 11.28 -10.38
CA ASP A 243 -0.99 11.40 -9.39
C ASP A 243 -2.31 10.91 -10.01
N PRO A 244 -2.93 9.83 -9.52
CA PRO A 244 -4.23 9.35 -10.01
C PRO A 244 -5.39 10.32 -9.76
N TYR A 245 -5.29 11.18 -8.74
CA TYR A 245 -6.34 12.07 -8.27
C TYR A 245 -5.90 13.54 -8.27
N PRO A 246 -5.47 14.07 -9.43
CA PRO A 246 -4.85 15.37 -9.45
C PRO A 246 -5.84 16.49 -9.18
N ALA A 247 -5.37 17.53 -8.48
CA ALA A 247 -6.17 18.70 -8.17
C ALA A 247 -6.81 19.33 -9.43
N THR A 248 -8.02 19.86 -9.27
CA THR A 248 -8.77 20.52 -10.34
C THR A 248 -7.96 21.66 -10.96
N GLY A 249 -7.80 21.65 -12.28
CA GLY A 249 -7.04 22.66 -13.02
C GLY A 249 -5.52 22.42 -13.09
N SER A 250 -5.01 21.33 -12.52
CA SER A 250 -3.62 20.91 -12.72
C SER A 250 -3.35 20.47 -14.17
N GLU A 251 -2.08 20.56 -14.57
CA GLU A 251 -1.61 20.10 -15.89
C GLU A 251 -1.33 18.60 -15.95
N GLU A 252 -1.61 17.85 -14.88
CA GLU A 252 -1.26 16.43 -14.71
C GLU A 252 -1.74 15.58 -15.89
N ARG A 253 -3.00 15.79 -16.29
CA ARG A 253 -3.63 15.06 -17.41
C ARG A 253 -2.92 15.28 -18.74
N SER A 254 -2.40 16.48 -18.96
CA SER A 254 -1.64 16.84 -20.17
C SER A 254 -0.19 16.34 -20.11
N LYS A 255 0.40 16.26 -18.91
CA LYS A 255 1.76 15.75 -18.69
C LYS A 255 1.84 14.22 -18.83
N PHE A 256 0.79 13.52 -18.42
CA PHE A 256 0.76 12.05 -18.35
C PHE A 256 -0.36 11.40 -19.18
N PRO A 257 -0.47 11.71 -20.49
CA PRO A 257 -1.60 11.28 -21.33
C PRO A 257 -1.74 9.76 -21.50
N LEU A 258 -0.66 8.97 -21.34
CA LEU A 258 -0.74 7.49 -21.43
C LEU A 258 -1.48 6.89 -20.25
N TYR A 259 -1.41 7.52 -19.08
CA TYR A 259 -2.23 7.12 -17.93
C TYR A 259 -3.68 7.52 -18.15
N PHE A 260 -3.95 8.82 -18.34
CA PHE A 260 -5.32 9.33 -18.33
C PHE A 260 -6.16 8.99 -19.56
N ASN A 261 -5.54 8.70 -20.71
CA ASN A 261 -6.25 8.29 -21.92
C ASN A 261 -6.25 6.76 -22.11
N GLY A 262 -5.63 6.00 -21.21
CA GLY A 262 -5.63 4.54 -21.26
C GLY A 262 -6.79 3.89 -20.50
N PRO A 263 -6.82 2.54 -20.44
CA PRO A 263 -7.79 1.78 -19.68
C PRO A 263 -7.80 2.21 -18.22
N LYS A 264 -8.99 2.28 -17.63
CA LYS A 264 -9.10 2.63 -16.21
C LYS A 264 -8.35 1.61 -15.34
N PRO A 265 -7.68 2.06 -14.26
CA PRO A 265 -7.23 1.16 -13.22
C PRO A 265 -8.39 0.29 -12.71
N PHE A 266 -8.08 -0.90 -12.22
CA PHE A 266 -9.06 -1.68 -11.48
C PHE A 266 -9.24 -1.04 -10.10
N GLU A 267 -10.48 -0.74 -9.75
CA GLU A 267 -10.84 -0.18 -8.45
C GLU A 267 -11.34 -1.31 -7.56
N VAL A 268 -10.69 -1.53 -6.42
CA VAL A 268 -11.07 -2.58 -5.46
C VAL A 268 -11.26 -1.96 -4.09
N THR A 269 -12.37 -2.28 -3.42
CA THR A 269 -12.57 -1.97 -2.00
C THR A 269 -12.53 -3.27 -1.22
N VAL A 270 -11.55 -3.40 -0.33
CA VAL A 270 -11.38 -4.56 0.55
C VAL A 270 -11.97 -4.18 1.91
N LYS A 271 -12.99 -4.91 2.35
CA LYS A 271 -13.69 -4.63 3.62
C LYS A 271 -13.20 -5.55 4.73
N ALA A 272 -13.54 -5.19 5.97
CA ALA A 272 -13.31 -6.05 7.13
C ALA A 272 -13.78 -7.50 6.90
N GLY A 273 -12.87 -8.45 7.10
CA GLY A 273 -13.10 -9.89 6.88
C GLY A 273 -12.72 -10.41 5.49
N GLU A 274 -12.24 -9.54 4.60
CA GLU A 274 -11.81 -9.89 3.24
C GLU A 274 -10.28 -9.86 3.09
N ILE A 275 -9.79 -10.67 2.16
CA ILE A 275 -8.40 -10.67 1.69
C ILE A 275 -8.38 -10.26 0.22
N LEU A 276 -7.50 -9.33 -0.16
CA LEU A 276 -7.12 -9.10 -1.55
C LEU A 276 -5.80 -9.80 -1.85
N TYR A 277 -5.80 -10.70 -2.82
CA TYR A 277 -4.58 -11.14 -3.47
C TYR A 277 -4.17 -10.12 -4.54
N LEU A 278 -2.97 -9.55 -4.43
CA LEU A 278 -2.42 -8.59 -5.38
C LEU A 278 -0.94 -8.88 -5.67
N VAL A 279 -0.53 -8.64 -6.92
CA VAL A 279 0.79 -8.93 -7.49
C VAL A 279 1.21 -7.82 -8.44
#